data_AF-A0AAN9HQ09-F1
#
_entry.id   AF-A0AAN9HQ09-F1
#
_cell.length_a   1.000
_cell.length_b   1.000
_cell.length_c   1.000
_cell.angle_alpha   90.00
_cell.angle_beta   90.00
_cell.angle_gamma   90.00
#
_symmetry.space_group_name_H-M   'P 1'
#
loop_
_entity.id
_entity.type
_entity.pdbx_description
1 polymer ?
#
loop_
_entity_poly.entity_id
_entity_poly.type
_entity_poly.pdbx_seq_one_letter_code
_entity_poly.pdbx_strand_id
1 'polypeptide(L)'
;MWECPDFFPVSLKGKKGLDTGVIGKNVKHVLKNSLDLTRFEYYTLGTYFPNMNKYVPDNTSEDGWGSLRYDYGNFYASKTFFDPSKNRRILWGWANESDSKDDDIKKGWAGIQAIPRTLWLDPSRRQLVQWPVEELKSLRGKEVKMNNQKLKKGNYVEVKGVNAAQADVEVTFSFTSLDKAEPFNPSWVNAQDLCAQKGSKLQGGVGPFGLLTLASQDLEEFTPVFFRIFKAPNKHVVLMCSDASSSSIKSNLYMTSFAGFLDADLSKGKISLKSLIDHSVVESFGEGGKTNILARVYPALAVGNAAHLFVFNNGTEPIAVKNLRAWSMKAANIE
;
A
#
# COMPACT_ATOMS: atom_id res chain seq x y z
N MET A 1 -22.99 2.84 -10.61
CA MET A 1 -22.71 1.84 -11.67
C MET A 1 -21.63 0.88 -11.18
N TRP A 2 -21.69 -0.41 -11.54
CA TRP A 2 -20.53 -1.31 -11.45
C TRP A 2 -19.76 -1.22 -12.76
N GLU A 3 -18.51 -0.78 -12.68
CA GLU A 3 -17.60 -0.65 -13.79
C GLU A 3 -16.53 -1.73 -13.72
N CYS A 4 -15.92 -2.03 -14.88
CA CYS A 4 -14.75 -2.90 -15.00
C CYS A 4 -14.83 -4.20 -14.15
N PRO A 5 -15.91 -5.00 -14.28
CA PRO A 5 -16.02 -6.23 -13.53
C PRO A 5 -14.86 -7.19 -13.87
N ASP A 6 -14.47 -7.97 -12.89
CA ASP A 6 -13.53 -9.08 -13.05
C ASP A 6 -13.98 -10.27 -12.20
N PHE A 7 -13.89 -11.47 -12.77
CA PHE A 7 -14.35 -12.70 -12.14
C PHE A 7 -13.38 -13.85 -12.44
N PHE A 8 -12.73 -14.36 -11.40
CA PHE A 8 -11.69 -15.37 -11.57
C PHE A 8 -11.50 -16.29 -10.35
N PRO A 9 -10.94 -17.49 -10.55
CA PRO A 9 -10.63 -18.40 -9.46
C PRO A 9 -9.26 -18.09 -8.83
N VAL A 10 -9.15 -18.42 -7.54
CA VAL A 10 -7.90 -18.42 -6.76
C VAL A 10 -7.72 -19.74 -6.04
N SER A 11 -6.48 -20.23 -5.98
CA SER A 11 -6.14 -21.46 -5.27
C SER A 11 -6.31 -21.29 -3.76
N LEU A 12 -6.87 -22.29 -3.08
CA LEU A 12 -6.92 -22.32 -1.61
C LEU A 12 -5.55 -22.50 -0.93
N LYS A 13 -4.51 -22.85 -1.70
CA LYS A 13 -3.16 -23.10 -1.20
C LYS A 13 -2.10 -22.50 -2.12
N GLY A 14 -1.05 -21.95 -1.51
CA GLY A 14 0.11 -21.41 -2.21
C GLY A 14 -0.19 -20.10 -2.94
N LYS A 15 0.74 -19.69 -3.81
CA LYS A 15 0.70 -18.40 -4.53
C LYS A 15 0.45 -18.53 -6.03
N LYS A 16 0.16 -19.74 -6.51
CA LYS A 16 -0.05 -19.99 -7.93
C LYS A 16 -1.37 -19.35 -8.36
N GLY A 17 -1.33 -18.67 -9.49
CA GLY A 17 -2.52 -18.25 -10.21
C GLY A 17 -3.19 -19.45 -10.87
N LEU A 18 -4.45 -19.27 -11.22
CA LEU A 18 -5.26 -20.25 -11.93
C LEU A 18 -5.77 -19.63 -13.23
N ASP A 19 -5.86 -20.46 -14.26
CA ASP A 19 -6.62 -20.13 -15.47
C ASP A 19 -8.07 -19.81 -15.10
N THR A 20 -8.69 -18.88 -15.82
CA THR A 20 -10.02 -18.35 -15.49
C THR A 20 -11.12 -19.42 -15.55
N GLY A 21 -10.95 -20.48 -16.33
CA GLY A 21 -11.91 -21.57 -16.44
C GLY A 21 -11.83 -22.62 -15.31
N VAL A 22 -10.86 -22.51 -14.38
CA VAL A 22 -10.67 -23.53 -13.34
C VAL A 22 -11.78 -23.48 -12.30
N ILE A 23 -12.46 -24.61 -12.13
CA ILE A 23 -13.48 -24.84 -11.10
C ILE A 23 -13.13 -26.08 -10.29
N GLY A 24 -13.43 -26.10 -8.99
CA GLY A 24 -13.30 -27.30 -8.18
C GLY A 24 -13.35 -27.06 -6.67
N LYS A 25 -13.16 -28.13 -5.89
CA LYS A 25 -13.20 -28.06 -4.42
C LYS A 25 -12.03 -27.30 -3.78
N ASN A 26 -10.96 -27.06 -4.55
CA ASN A 26 -9.72 -26.43 -4.07
C ASN A 26 -9.56 -24.97 -4.51
N VAL A 27 -10.65 -24.32 -4.96
CA VAL A 27 -10.64 -22.93 -5.41
C VAL A 27 -11.69 -22.10 -4.68
N LYS A 28 -11.41 -20.80 -4.53
CA LYS A 28 -12.42 -19.75 -4.31
C LYS A 28 -12.54 -18.92 -5.57
N HIS A 29 -13.62 -18.15 -5.68
CA HIS A 29 -13.77 -17.16 -6.74
C HIS A 29 -13.71 -15.76 -6.16
N VAL A 30 -13.18 -14.84 -6.95
CA VAL A 30 -13.13 -13.41 -6.67
C VAL A 30 -14.11 -12.75 -7.62
N LEU A 31 -15.04 -11.97 -7.08
CA LEU A 31 -15.84 -11.03 -7.86
C LEU A 31 -15.39 -9.62 -7.51
N LYS A 32 -14.83 -8.92 -8.49
CA LYS A 32 -14.35 -7.54 -8.36
C LYS A 32 -15.18 -6.60 -9.20
N ASN A 33 -15.45 -5.42 -8.66
CA ASN A 33 -16.08 -4.31 -9.39
C ASN A 33 -15.41 -2.99 -9.01
N SER A 34 -15.35 -2.06 -9.96
CA SER A 34 -15.04 -0.65 -9.72
C SER A 34 -16.35 0.11 -9.51
N LEU A 35 -16.44 0.93 -8.46
CA LEU A 35 -17.65 1.69 -8.17
C LEU A 35 -17.50 3.13 -8.64
N ASP A 36 -18.33 3.53 -9.59
CA ASP A 36 -18.35 4.88 -10.19
C ASP A 36 -18.50 5.97 -9.11
N LEU A 37 -19.37 5.73 -8.12
CA LEU A 37 -19.68 6.70 -7.07
C LEU A 37 -18.50 7.03 -6.14
N THR A 38 -17.73 6.02 -5.73
CA THR A 38 -16.61 6.23 -4.78
C THR A 38 -15.26 6.35 -5.45
N ARG A 39 -15.16 6.05 -6.74
CA ARG A 39 -13.88 5.97 -7.45
C ARG A 39 -12.88 5.01 -6.79
N PHE A 40 -13.40 4.01 -6.08
CA PHE A 40 -12.66 2.89 -5.54
C PHE A 40 -13.12 1.58 -6.16
N GLU A 41 -12.29 0.56 -5.99
CA GLU A 41 -12.59 -0.79 -6.41
C GLU A 41 -12.61 -1.76 -5.24
N TYR A 42 -13.52 -2.72 -5.34
CA TYR A 42 -13.83 -3.64 -4.27
C TYR A 42 -13.90 -5.04 -4.83
N TYR A 43 -13.53 -6.01 -4.01
CA TYR A 43 -13.71 -7.40 -4.35
C TYR A 43 -14.33 -8.16 -3.18
N THR A 44 -15.08 -9.19 -3.54
CA THR A 44 -15.53 -10.20 -2.59
C THR A 44 -14.89 -11.54 -2.90
N LEU A 45 -14.75 -12.36 -1.86
CA LEU A 45 -14.38 -13.76 -1.96
C LEU A 45 -15.61 -14.63 -1.76
N GLY A 46 -15.73 -15.69 -2.56
CA GLY A 46 -16.87 -16.57 -2.45
C GLY A 46 -16.75 -17.85 -3.27
N THR A 47 -17.90 -18.50 -3.44
CA THR A 47 -18.02 -19.75 -4.19
C THR A 47 -18.88 -19.53 -5.43
N TYR A 48 -18.39 -20.02 -6.57
CA TYR A 48 -19.15 -20.11 -7.80
C TYR A 48 -19.77 -21.49 -7.94
N PHE A 49 -21.06 -21.55 -8.27
CA PHE A 49 -21.83 -22.76 -8.51
C PHE A 49 -22.22 -22.82 -9.99
N PRO A 50 -21.43 -23.49 -10.85
CA PRO A 50 -21.63 -23.49 -12.31
C PRO A 50 -23.00 -24.01 -12.71
N ASN A 51 -23.49 -25.07 -12.05
CA ASN A 51 -24.80 -25.68 -12.33
C ASN A 51 -25.97 -24.71 -12.14
N MET A 52 -25.80 -23.68 -11.31
CA MET A 52 -26.81 -22.65 -11.04
C MET A 52 -26.45 -21.31 -11.69
N ASN A 53 -25.28 -21.23 -12.34
CA ASN A 53 -24.64 -19.99 -12.77
C ASN A 53 -24.67 -18.87 -11.70
N LYS A 54 -24.34 -19.23 -10.45
CA LYS A 54 -24.48 -18.32 -9.29
C LYS A 54 -23.18 -18.19 -8.51
N TYR A 55 -22.79 -16.95 -8.24
CA TYR A 55 -21.75 -16.62 -7.26
C TYR A 55 -22.39 -16.28 -5.91
N VAL A 56 -21.79 -16.79 -4.83
CA VAL A 56 -22.22 -16.51 -3.46
C VAL A 56 -21.00 -16.04 -2.65
N PRO A 57 -20.97 -14.76 -2.22
CA PRO A 57 -19.92 -14.27 -1.32
C PRO A 57 -19.87 -15.07 -0.02
N ASP A 58 -18.67 -15.23 0.52
CA ASP A 58 -18.49 -15.77 1.86
C ASP A 58 -19.08 -14.82 2.91
N ASN A 59 -19.60 -15.36 4.01
CA ASN A 59 -20.11 -14.56 5.13
C ASN A 59 -19.06 -13.64 5.80
N THR A 60 -17.78 -13.86 5.52
CA THR A 60 -16.66 -13.04 5.99
C THR A 60 -16.22 -11.97 4.98
N SER A 61 -16.89 -11.91 3.82
CA SER A 61 -16.61 -10.98 2.73
C SER A 61 -17.82 -10.08 2.51
N GLU A 62 -17.84 -8.93 3.19
CA GLU A 62 -18.91 -7.94 3.03
C GLU A 62 -19.01 -7.48 1.57
N ASP A 63 -20.23 -7.41 1.05
CA ASP A 63 -20.56 -6.81 -0.25
C ASP A 63 -21.18 -5.43 0.00
N GLY A 64 -20.33 -4.44 0.24
CA GLY A 64 -20.73 -3.12 0.73
C GLY A 64 -19.56 -2.14 0.82
N TRP A 65 -19.79 -0.96 1.42
CA TRP A 65 -18.79 0.09 1.54
C TRP A 65 -17.57 -0.30 2.40
N GLY A 66 -17.73 -1.28 3.30
CA GLY A 66 -16.66 -1.89 4.09
C GLY A 66 -15.93 -3.04 3.39
N SER A 67 -16.25 -3.34 2.13
CA SER A 67 -15.65 -4.46 1.39
C SER A 67 -14.15 -4.27 1.16
N LEU A 68 -13.48 -5.38 0.85
CA LEU A 68 -12.04 -5.41 0.62
C LEU A 68 -11.69 -4.70 -0.68
N ARG A 69 -10.55 -4.02 -0.69
CA ARG A 69 -10.00 -3.34 -1.86
C ARG A 69 -8.67 -3.95 -2.23
N TYR A 70 -8.29 -3.90 -3.50
CA TYR A 70 -6.91 -4.24 -3.86
C TYR A 70 -5.92 -3.21 -3.31
N ASP A 71 -6.31 -1.95 -3.37
CA ASP A 71 -5.49 -0.83 -2.96
C ASP A 71 -6.40 0.23 -2.31
N TYR A 72 -5.91 0.85 -1.25
CA TYR A 72 -6.67 1.82 -0.46
C TYR A 72 -6.36 3.27 -0.85
N GLY A 73 -5.62 3.48 -1.95
CA GLY A 73 -5.28 4.79 -2.50
C GLY A 73 -5.82 5.07 -3.92
N ASN A 74 -5.07 5.80 -4.74
CA ASN A 74 -5.36 6.11 -6.14
C ASN A 74 -5.24 4.85 -7.03
N PHE A 75 -6.26 4.00 -7.06
CA PHE A 75 -6.21 2.78 -7.85
C PHE A 75 -7.62 2.42 -8.34
N TYR A 76 -7.77 2.34 -9.66
CA TYR A 76 -9.07 2.17 -10.28
C TYR A 76 -9.01 1.34 -11.56
N ALA A 77 -10.20 0.94 -12.02
CA ALA A 77 -10.42 0.19 -13.26
C ALA A 77 -9.52 -1.05 -13.41
N SER A 78 -9.09 -1.66 -12.29
CA SER A 78 -8.16 -2.78 -12.36
C SER A 78 -8.71 -4.00 -13.09
N LYS A 79 -7.79 -4.78 -13.66
CA LYS A 79 -8.11 -6.02 -14.37
C LYS A 79 -6.99 -7.02 -14.22
N THR A 80 -7.37 -8.28 -14.07
CA THR A 80 -6.42 -9.38 -13.98
C THR A 80 -6.38 -10.22 -15.25
N PHE A 81 -5.25 -10.89 -15.45
CA PHE A 81 -5.14 -12.00 -16.39
C PHE A 81 -4.29 -13.12 -15.79
N PHE A 82 -4.44 -14.34 -16.31
CA PHE A 82 -3.60 -15.46 -15.96
C PHE A 82 -2.36 -15.49 -16.86
N ASP A 83 -1.18 -15.51 -16.25
CA ASP A 83 0.11 -15.72 -16.91
C ASP A 83 0.47 -17.22 -16.84
N PRO A 84 0.25 -18.00 -17.91
CA PRO A 84 0.54 -19.42 -17.92
C PRO A 84 2.03 -19.73 -17.88
N SER A 85 2.89 -18.80 -18.32
CA SER A 85 4.34 -19.02 -18.36
C SER A 85 4.95 -19.15 -16.97
N LYS A 86 4.39 -18.42 -15.99
CA LYS A 86 4.82 -18.45 -14.58
C LYS A 86 3.76 -18.95 -13.60
N ASN A 87 2.62 -19.43 -14.09
CA ASN A 87 1.50 -19.92 -13.28
C ASN A 87 1.07 -18.92 -12.19
N ARG A 88 0.85 -17.66 -12.58
CA ARG A 88 0.49 -16.57 -11.67
C ARG A 88 -0.64 -15.72 -12.25
N ARG A 89 -1.41 -15.07 -11.38
CA ARG A 89 -2.40 -14.07 -11.79
C ARG A 89 -1.78 -12.69 -11.64
N ILE A 90 -1.78 -11.92 -12.72
CA ILE A 90 -1.23 -10.56 -12.75
C ILE A 90 -2.39 -9.57 -12.70
N LEU A 91 -2.27 -8.58 -11.82
CA LEU A 91 -3.18 -7.46 -11.65
C LEU A 91 -2.56 -6.21 -12.25
N TRP A 92 -3.30 -5.54 -13.12
CA TRP A 92 -3.06 -4.18 -13.59
C TRP A 92 -4.07 -3.24 -12.95
N GLY A 93 -3.69 -1.98 -12.71
CA GLY A 93 -4.60 -0.96 -12.20
C GLY A 93 -4.16 0.43 -12.62
N TRP A 94 -5.14 1.27 -12.95
CA TRP A 94 -4.93 2.63 -13.38
C TRP A 94 -4.88 3.56 -12.17
N ALA A 95 -3.88 4.44 -12.13
CA ALA A 95 -3.82 5.56 -11.21
C ALA A 95 -3.98 6.86 -12.01
N ASN A 96 -5.11 7.52 -11.82
CA ASN A 96 -5.33 8.86 -12.35
C ASN A 96 -4.43 9.87 -11.62
N GLU A 97 -4.35 11.09 -12.15
CA GLU A 97 -3.58 12.16 -11.53
C GLU A 97 -4.26 12.68 -10.25
N SER A 98 -3.44 13.22 -9.34
CA SER A 98 -3.90 13.99 -8.17
C SER A 98 -3.48 15.47 -8.26
N ASP A 99 -3.07 15.95 -9.44
CA ASP A 99 -2.90 17.36 -9.74
C ASP A 99 -4.14 17.92 -10.48
N SER A 100 -4.03 19.14 -11.00
CA SER A 100 -5.15 19.81 -11.65
C SER A 100 -5.24 19.48 -13.14
N LYS A 101 -6.44 19.63 -13.72
CA LYS A 101 -6.62 19.50 -15.18
C LYS A 101 -5.75 20.48 -15.98
N ASP A 102 -5.48 21.66 -15.44
CA ASP A 102 -4.60 22.63 -16.10
C ASP A 102 -3.15 22.14 -16.09
N ASP A 103 -2.72 21.49 -15.00
CA ASP A 103 -1.42 20.83 -14.92
C ASP A 103 -1.33 19.64 -15.87
N ASP A 104 -2.38 18.82 -16.02
CA ASP A 104 -2.49 17.77 -17.05
C ASP A 104 -2.22 18.31 -18.46
N ILE A 105 -2.94 19.38 -18.83
CA ILE A 105 -2.78 20.02 -20.14
C ILE A 105 -1.37 20.57 -20.31
N LYS A 106 -0.84 21.23 -19.27
CA LYS A 106 0.48 21.85 -19.30
C LYS A 106 1.61 20.82 -19.40
N LYS A 107 1.52 19.69 -18.67
CA LYS A 107 2.52 18.62 -18.72
C LYS A 107 2.37 17.70 -19.95
N GLY A 108 1.20 17.73 -20.60
CA GLY A 108 0.94 17.07 -21.88
C GLY A 108 0.55 15.60 -21.77
N TRP A 109 0.27 15.08 -20.57
CA TRP A 109 -0.14 13.70 -20.32
C TRP A 109 -0.93 13.62 -19.00
N ALA A 110 -1.69 12.54 -18.80
CA ALA A 110 -2.40 12.27 -17.54
C ALA A 110 -2.69 10.77 -17.39
N GLY A 111 -2.43 10.23 -16.20
CA GLY A 111 -2.69 8.85 -15.83
C GLY A 111 -1.49 7.92 -16.06
N ILE A 112 -1.29 7.00 -15.11
CA ILE A 112 -0.28 5.94 -15.18
C ILE A 112 -0.91 4.58 -14.87
N GLN A 113 -0.21 3.50 -15.20
CA GLN A 113 -0.49 2.19 -14.64
C GLN A 113 0.37 1.97 -13.40
N ALA A 114 -0.22 1.40 -12.35
CA ALA A 114 0.55 0.86 -11.23
C ALA A 114 1.48 -0.26 -11.72
N ILE A 115 2.57 -0.52 -11.00
CA ILE A 115 3.43 -1.66 -11.30
C ILE A 115 2.59 -2.94 -11.22
N PRO A 116 2.64 -3.82 -12.24
CA PRO A 116 1.87 -5.06 -12.22
C PRO A 116 2.16 -5.89 -10.98
N ARG A 117 1.10 -6.43 -10.38
CA ARG A 117 1.19 -7.17 -9.11
C ARG A 117 0.79 -8.62 -9.32
N THR A 118 1.55 -9.55 -8.76
CA THR A 118 1.09 -10.94 -8.61
C THR A 118 0.04 -11.00 -7.50
N LEU A 119 -1.07 -11.68 -7.75
CA LEU A 119 -2.23 -11.77 -6.86
C LEU A 119 -2.47 -13.22 -6.43
N TRP A 120 -2.69 -13.46 -5.13
CA TRP A 120 -3.05 -14.78 -4.60
C TRP A 120 -3.90 -14.68 -3.33
N LEU A 121 -4.47 -15.80 -2.87
CA LEU A 121 -5.29 -15.85 -1.66
C LEU A 121 -4.41 -15.95 -0.40
N ASP A 122 -4.66 -15.11 0.60
CA ASP A 122 -4.00 -15.19 1.89
C ASP A 122 -4.27 -16.55 2.58
N PRO A 123 -3.35 -17.14 3.35
CA PRO A 123 -3.60 -18.39 4.08
C PRO A 123 -4.81 -18.35 5.01
N SER A 124 -5.19 -17.18 5.56
CA SER A 124 -6.44 -17.01 6.32
C SER A 124 -7.69 -17.19 5.47
N ARG A 125 -7.57 -17.08 4.15
CA ARG A 125 -8.62 -17.15 3.13
C ARG A 125 -9.66 -16.04 3.22
N ARG A 126 -9.32 -14.95 3.92
CA ARG A 126 -10.20 -13.80 4.17
C ARG A 126 -9.89 -12.59 3.29
N GLN A 127 -8.75 -12.58 2.61
CA GLN A 127 -8.34 -11.50 1.71
C GLN A 127 -7.38 -12.03 0.65
N LEU A 128 -7.15 -11.22 -0.36
CA LEU A 128 -6.10 -11.41 -1.35
C LEU A 128 -4.83 -10.68 -0.91
N VAL A 129 -3.68 -11.22 -1.31
CA VAL A 129 -2.37 -10.61 -1.13
C VAL A 129 -1.80 -10.27 -2.48
N GLN A 130 -1.12 -9.13 -2.56
CA GLN A 130 -0.50 -8.63 -3.77
C GLN A 130 0.99 -8.41 -3.57
N TRP A 131 1.78 -8.56 -4.62
CA TRP A 131 3.17 -8.15 -4.57
C TRP A 131 3.66 -7.76 -5.96
N PRO A 132 4.49 -6.71 -6.10
CA PRO A 132 5.06 -6.34 -7.39
C PRO A 132 5.70 -7.56 -8.07
N VAL A 133 5.49 -7.67 -9.39
CA VAL A 133 6.06 -8.75 -10.19
C VAL A 133 7.58 -8.82 -10.00
N GLU A 134 8.13 -10.04 -9.97
CA GLU A 134 9.54 -10.25 -9.67
C GLU A 134 10.50 -9.63 -10.70
N GLU A 135 10.01 -9.43 -11.93
CA GLU A 135 10.70 -8.77 -13.03
C GLU A 135 11.14 -7.35 -12.66
N LEU A 136 10.39 -6.66 -11.81
CA LEU A 136 10.75 -5.33 -11.31
C LEU A 136 12.15 -5.32 -10.68
N LYS A 137 12.58 -6.44 -10.07
CA LYS A 137 13.89 -6.54 -9.43
C LYS A 137 15.05 -6.36 -10.42
N SER A 138 14.83 -6.57 -11.72
CA SER A 138 15.85 -6.33 -12.76
C SER A 138 16.26 -4.86 -12.87
N LEU A 139 15.39 -3.94 -12.44
CA LEU A 139 15.67 -2.50 -12.41
C LEU A 139 16.45 -2.07 -11.16
N ARG A 140 16.60 -2.93 -10.15
CA ARG A 140 17.35 -2.58 -8.93
C ARG A 140 18.83 -2.34 -9.27
N GLY A 141 19.28 -1.13 -8.96
CA GLY A 141 20.68 -0.73 -9.03
C GLY A 141 21.41 -0.97 -7.72
N LYS A 142 22.25 0.01 -7.32
CA LYS A 142 23.05 -0.05 -6.10
C LYS A 142 22.15 -0.19 -4.87
N GLU A 143 22.50 -1.16 -4.03
CA GLU A 143 21.84 -1.41 -2.74
C GLU A 143 22.47 -0.58 -1.62
N VAL A 144 21.61 0.01 -0.79
CA VAL A 144 21.93 0.64 0.49
C VAL A 144 21.27 -0.16 1.60
N LYS A 145 21.96 -0.30 2.74
CA LYS A 145 21.45 -1.00 3.92
C LYS A 145 21.51 -0.11 5.16
N MET A 146 20.49 -0.23 6.01
CA MET A 146 20.48 0.34 7.36
C MET A 146 19.96 -0.73 8.33
N ASN A 147 20.74 -1.06 9.36
CA ASN A 147 20.45 -2.16 10.27
C ASN A 147 20.48 -1.71 11.72
N ASN A 148 19.52 -2.19 12.51
CA ASN A 148 19.38 -1.91 13.94
C ASN A 148 19.41 -0.40 14.30
N GLN A 149 18.94 0.48 13.40
CA GLN A 149 18.85 1.91 13.68
C GLN A 149 17.71 2.16 14.67
N LYS A 150 18.04 2.58 15.88
CA LYS A 150 17.05 2.95 16.91
C LYS A 150 16.46 4.32 16.59
N LEU A 151 15.15 4.45 16.72
CA LEU A 151 14.41 5.70 16.54
C LEU A 151 13.57 5.95 17.80
N LYS A 152 13.98 6.95 18.58
CA LYS A 152 13.16 7.47 19.68
C LYS A 152 12.11 8.43 19.12
N LYS A 153 11.17 8.83 19.97
CA LYS A 153 10.16 9.85 19.65
C LYS A 153 10.82 11.09 19.01
N GLY A 154 10.27 11.53 17.89
CA GLY A 154 10.70 12.72 17.15
C GLY A 154 11.97 12.50 16.32
N ASN A 155 12.54 11.29 16.30
CA ASN A 155 13.69 11.01 15.46
C ASN A 155 13.24 10.75 14.02
N TYR A 156 13.98 11.32 13.09
CA TYR A 156 14.04 10.92 11.70
C TYR A 156 15.51 10.78 11.30
N VAL A 157 15.81 9.80 10.45
CA VAL A 157 17.17 9.50 9.98
C VAL A 157 17.12 9.29 8.48
N GLU A 158 17.97 10.00 7.77
CA GLU A 158 18.05 9.93 6.31
C GLU A 158 18.65 8.60 5.85
N VAL A 159 18.05 8.01 4.81
CA VAL A 159 18.58 6.86 4.09
C VAL A 159 19.47 7.37 2.96
N LYS A 160 20.76 7.54 3.24
CA LYS A 160 21.72 8.11 2.29
C LYS A 160 22.17 7.13 1.21
N GLY A 161 22.55 7.65 0.05
CA GLY A 161 23.17 6.87 -1.02
C GLY A 161 22.21 6.14 -1.96
N VAL A 162 20.92 6.53 -1.95
CA VAL A 162 19.88 6.06 -2.87
C VAL A 162 19.29 7.25 -3.62
N ASN A 163 18.91 7.07 -4.89
CA ASN A 163 18.08 8.04 -5.62
C ASN A 163 16.67 8.03 -5.02
N ALA A 164 16.38 8.91 -4.07
CA ALA A 164 15.12 8.88 -3.33
C ALA A 164 13.88 9.25 -4.18
N ALA A 165 14.06 9.87 -5.35
CA ALA A 165 12.97 10.11 -6.29
C ALA A 165 12.60 8.85 -7.09
N GLN A 166 13.49 7.86 -7.20
CA GLN A 166 13.24 6.64 -7.97
C GLN A 166 13.90 5.43 -7.29
N ALA A 167 13.18 4.81 -6.35
CA ALA A 167 13.72 3.80 -5.46
C ALA A 167 12.73 2.67 -5.15
N ASP A 168 13.29 1.51 -4.82
CA ASP A 168 12.58 0.41 -4.17
C ASP A 168 13.12 0.29 -2.75
N VAL A 169 12.26 0.40 -1.74
CA VAL A 169 12.62 0.37 -0.32
C VAL A 169 11.88 -0.75 0.37
N GLU A 170 12.61 -1.64 1.04
CA GLU A 170 12.05 -2.69 1.91
C GLU A 170 12.58 -2.48 3.33
N VAL A 171 11.68 -2.33 4.30
CA VAL A 171 12.02 -2.09 5.71
C VAL A 171 11.23 -3.00 6.64
N THR A 172 11.91 -3.51 7.66
CA THR A 172 11.30 -4.18 8.81
C THR A 172 11.55 -3.33 10.05
N PHE A 173 10.48 -2.84 10.66
CA PHE A 173 10.51 -2.20 11.96
C PHE A 173 10.33 -3.24 13.06
N SER A 174 10.91 -2.97 14.23
CA SER A 174 10.69 -3.75 15.44
C SER A 174 10.47 -2.85 16.64
N PHE A 175 9.66 -3.29 17.58
CA PHE A 175 9.35 -2.61 18.83
C PHE A 175 9.37 -3.62 19.98
N THR A 176 9.66 -3.14 21.18
CA THR A 176 9.87 -3.99 22.36
C THR A 176 8.60 -4.25 23.15
N SER A 177 7.66 -3.31 23.13
CA SER A 177 6.39 -3.43 23.84
C SER A 177 5.24 -2.82 23.02
N LEU A 178 4.03 -3.29 23.29
CA LEU A 178 2.77 -2.71 22.81
C LEU A 178 1.99 -2.02 23.94
N ASP A 179 2.54 -1.93 25.15
CA ASP A 179 1.84 -1.37 26.33
C ASP A 179 1.43 0.09 26.14
N LYS A 180 2.20 0.82 25.34
CA LYS A 180 1.91 2.22 25.00
C LYS A 180 0.91 2.37 23.86
N ALA A 181 0.44 1.29 23.22
CA ALA A 181 -0.54 1.39 22.15
C ALA A 181 -1.83 2.07 22.65
N GLU A 182 -2.32 3.05 21.90
CA GLU A 182 -3.50 3.83 22.30
C GLU A 182 -4.77 2.98 22.21
N PRO A 183 -5.79 3.23 23.05
CA PRO A 183 -7.07 2.54 22.93
C PRO A 183 -7.68 2.74 21.54
N PHE A 184 -8.18 1.66 20.95
CA PHE A 184 -8.94 1.70 19.70
C PHE A 184 -10.41 2.02 19.99
N ASN A 185 -10.95 3.08 19.38
CA ASN A 185 -12.38 3.36 19.44
C ASN A 185 -13.12 2.49 18.39
N PRO A 186 -14.07 1.62 18.78
CA PRO A 186 -14.83 0.80 17.85
C PRO A 186 -15.61 1.57 16.77
N SER A 187 -15.87 2.88 16.96
CA SER A 187 -16.49 3.71 15.92
C SER A 187 -15.56 4.04 14.75
N TRP A 188 -14.24 3.81 14.87
CA TRP A 188 -13.28 4.00 13.80
C TRP A 188 -13.32 2.88 12.76
N VAL A 189 -14.41 2.83 11.99
CA VAL A 189 -14.61 1.85 10.92
C VAL A 189 -13.96 2.26 9.60
N ASN A 190 -13.74 3.56 9.39
CA ASN A 190 -13.06 4.09 8.21
C ASN A 190 -11.58 4.40 8.54
N ALA A 191 -10.67 3.60 7.96
CA ALA A 191 -9.23 3.78 8.14
C ALA A 191 -8.74 5.14 7.61
N GLN A 192 -9.31 5.63 6.51
CA GLN A 192 -8.90 6.89 5.88
C GLN A 192 -9.19 8.08 6.79
N ASP A 193 -10.41 8.15 7.35
CA ASP A 193 -10.79 9.19 8.31
C ASP A 193 -9.93 9.13 9.57
N LEU A 194 -9.63 7.91 10.05
CA LEU A 194 -8.74 7.74 11.19
C LEU A 194 -7.33 8.25 10.87
N CYS A 195 -6.81 7.98 9.67
CA CYS A 195 -5.50 8.46 9.25
C CYS A 195 -5.43 9.99 9.21
N ALA A 196 -6.46 10.64 8.66
CA ALA A 196 -6.57 12.10 8.64
C ALA A 196 -6.62 12.68 10.07
N GLN A 197 -7.34 12.02 10.99
CA GLN A 197 -7.40 12.42 12.41
C GLN A 197 -6.09 12.15 13.18
N LYS A 198 -5.34 11.12 12.78
CA LYS A 198 -4.20 10.56 13.50
C LYS A 198 -2.91 10.54 12.67
N GLY A 199 -2.72 11.60 11.87
CA GLY A 199 -1.65 11.77 10.89
C GLY A 199 -0.23 11.75 11.46
N SER A 200 0.77 11.80 10.58
CA SER A 200 2.19 11.61 10.91
C SER A 200 2.76 12.64 11.91
N LYS A 201 2.25 13.88 11.88
CA LYS A 201 2.64 14.97 12.78
C LYS A 201 2.03 14.82 14.18
N LEU A 202 0.94 14.06 14.33
CA LEU A 202 0.31 13.85 15.63
C LEU A 202 0.95 12.67 16.35
N GLN A 203 1.59 12.97 17.47
CA GLN A 203 2.20 11.97 18.34
C GLN A 203 1.19 10.88 18.74
N GLY A 204 1.71 9.66 18.90
CA GLY A 204 0.95 8.53 19.41
C GLY A 204 1.72 7.65 20.38
N GLY A 205 1.08 6.54 20.70
CA GLY A 205 1.62 5.48 21.54
C GLY A 205 2.73 4.71 20.83
N VAL A 206 2.32 3.72 20.04
CA VAL A 206 3.16 2.97 19.12
C VAL A 206 2.92 3.50 17.71
N GLY A 207 3.81 4.38 17.28
CA GLY A 207 3.67 5.18 16.07
C GLY A 207 2.99 6.55 16.26
N PRO A 208 2.96 7.38 15.21
CA PRO A 208 3.29 7.02 13.83
C PRO A 208 4.80 6.77 13.62
N PHE A 209 5.15 5.67 12.96
CA PHE A 209 6.52 5.34 12.54
C PHE A 209 6.51 4.73 11.14
N GLY A 210 7.54 5.00 10.34
CA GLY A 210 7.55 4.59 8.95
C GLY A 210 8.63 5.27 8.10
N LEU A 211 8.28 5.55 6.86
CA LEU A 211 9.10 6.27 5.89
C LEU A 211 8.55 7.68 5.65
N LEU A 212 9.43 8.65 5.43
CA LEU A 212 9.10 9.92 4.78
C LEU A 212 9.69 9.85 3.37
N THR A 213 8.82 9.69 2.38
CA THR A 213 9.19 9.53 0.96
C THR A 213 9.05 10.87 0.23
N LEU A 214 9.79 11.05 -0.87
CA LEU A 214 9.76 12.27 -1.69
C LEU A 214 9.81 13.53 -0.81
N ALA A 215 10.78 13.55 0.11
CA ALA A 215 10.91 14.60 1.11
C ALA A 215 11.94 15.65 0.67
N SER A 216 11.72 16.92 0.99
CA SER A 216 12.74 17.97 0.85
C SER A 216 13.77 17.86 1.98
N GLN A 217 14.94 18.49 1.80
CA GLN A 217 16.06 18.44 2.75
C GLN A 217 15.65 18.87 4.17
N ASP A 218 14.81 19.90 4.29
CA ASP A 218 14.36 20.47 5.57
C ASP A 218 12.91 20.08 5.92
N LEU A 219 12.35 19.07 5.23
CA LEU A 219 11.01 18.52 5.45
C LEU A 219 9.86 19.54 5.30
N GLU A 220 10.03 20.56 4.46
CA GLU A 220 8.92 21.43 4.02
C GLU A 220 7.90 20.67 3.18
N GLU A 221 8.36 19.72 2.37
CA GLU A 221 7.54 18.76 1.64
C GLU A 221 7.95 17.34 2.02
N PHE A 222 6.99 16.44 2.22
CA PHE A 222 7.23 15.02 2.38
C PHE A 222 5.92 14.21 2.29
N THR A 223 6.02 12.97 1.83
CA THR A 223 4.92 12.00 1.79
C THR A 223 5.19 10.87 2.79
N PRO A 224 4.62 10.95 4.00
CA PRO A 224 4.78 9.92 5.02
C PRO A 224 3.97 8.65 4.72
N VAL A 225 4.64 7.51 4.77
CA VAL A 225 4.04 6.16 4.76
C VAL A 225 4.35 5.49 6.08
N PHE A 226 3.35 5.24 6.91
CA PHE A 226 3.57 4.87 8.31
C PHE A 226 2.55 3.92 8.90
N PHE A 227 2.92 3.31 10.01
CA PHE A 227 2.04 2.51 10.85
C PHE A 227 1.69 3.23 12.15
N ARG A 228 0.49 2.97 12.64
CA ARG A 228 0.06 3.28 14.02
C ARG A 228 -0.65 2.06 14.59
N ILE A 229 -0.31 1.69 15.82
CA ILE A 229 -0.85 0.49 16.46
C ILE A 229 -1.71 0.89 17.66
N PHE A 230 -2.93 0.35 17.68
CA PHE A 230 -3.93 0.57 18.72
C PHE A 230 -4.23 -0.72 19.48
N LYS A 231 -4.69 -0.58 20.72
CA LYS A 231 -5.14 -1.67 21.58
C LYS A 231 -6.67 -1.76 21.55
N ALA A 232 -7.19 -2.88 21.07
CA ALA A 232 -8.59 -3.29 21.21
C ALA A 232 -8.72 -4.35 22.33
N PRO A 233 -9.94 -4.69 22.81
CA PRO A 233 -10.10 -5.52 24.01
C PRO A 233 -9.28 -6.82 24.05
N ASN A 234 -9.23 -7.56 22.93
CA ASN A 234 -8.55 -8.86 22.85
C ASN A 234 -7.51 -8.94 21.71
N LYS A 235 -7.16 -7.81 21.10
CA LYS A 235 -6.23 -7.77 19.94
C LYS A 235 -5.63 -6.39 19.75
N HIS A 236 -4.66 -6.29 18.86
CA HIS A 236 -4.18 -5.00 18.36
C HIS A 236 -4.81 -4.71 16.99
N VAL A 237 -5.00 -3.42 16.71
CA VAL A 237 -5.43 -2.93 15.40
C VAL A 237 -4.28 -2.14 14.81
N VAL A 238 -3.85 -2.51 13.62
CA VAL A 238 -2.77 -1.81 12.91
C VAL A 238 -3.39 -0.98 11.80
N LEU A 239 -3.08 0.31 11.81
CA LEU A 239 -3.41 1.24 10.74
C LEU A 239 -2.17 1.46 9.89
N MET A 240 -2.27 1.28 8.58
CA MET A 240 -1.27 1.72 7.61
C MET A 240 -1.79 2.97 6.91
N CYS A 241 -0.96 3.99 6.87
CA CYS A 241 -1.27 5.30 6.30
C CYS A 241 -0.29 5.66 5.18
N SER A 242 -0.79 6.31 4.13
CA SER A 242 -0.03 7.11 3.17
C SER A 242 -0.68 8.49 3.12
N ASP A 243 -0.03 9.50 3.69
CA ASP A 243 -0.67 10.78 3.94
C ASP A 243 -0.06 11.88 3.06
N ALA A 244 -0.75 12.29 1.98
CA ALA A 244 -0.22 13.28 1.05
C ALA A 244 -0.39 14.73 1.51
N SER A 245 -0.96 14.99 2.70
CA SER A 245 -1.31 16.34 3.17
C SER A 245 -0.14 17.33 3.27
N SER A 246 1.10 16.82 3.35
CA SER A 246 2.34 17.63 3.36
C SER A 246 3.23 17.35 2.14
N SER A 247 2.69 16.73 1.10
CA SER A 247 3.47 16.26 -0.05
C SER A 247 3.90 17.37 -1.01
N SER A 248 3.24 18.53 -0.97
CA SER A 248 3.63 19.68 -1.77
C SER A 248 3.28 21.03 -1.15
N ILE A 249 4.06 22.06 -1.46
CA ILE A 249 3.74 23.47 -1.20
C ILE A 249 2.85 24.10 -2.28
N LYS A 250 2.61 23.42 -3.40
CA LYS A 250 1.73 23.91 -4.47
C LYS A 250 0.28 23.88 -4.02
N SER A 251 -0.51 24.86 -4.47
CA SER A 251 -1.96 24.86 -4.32
C SER A 251 -2.64 24.02 -5.41
N ASN A 252 -3.93 23.77 -5.25
CA ASN A 252 -4.79 23.07 -6.23
C ASN A 252 -4.42 21.60 -6.54
N LEU A 253 -3.72 20.94 -5.62
CA LEU A 253 -3.46 19.50 -5.67
C LEU A 253 -4.43 18.74 -4.76
N TYR A 254 -4.81 17.53 -5.18
CA TYR A 254 -5.56 16.59 -4.34
C TYR A 254 -4.62 15.88 -3.36
N MET A 255 -4.42 16.47 -2.18
CA MET A 255 -3.46 16.03 -1.16
C MET A 255 -4.15 15.29 0.01
N THR A 256 -4.95 14.28 -0.30
CA THR A 256 -5.66 13.49 0.72
C THR A 256 -4.74 12.50 1.45
N SER A 257 -5.15 12.06 2.63
CA SER A 257 -4.57 10.87 3.26
C SER A 257 -5.32 9.62 2.78
N PHE A 258 -4.60 8.52 2.58
CA PHE A 258 -5.13 7.19 2.31
C PHE A 258 -4.71 6.23 3.42
N ALA A 259 -5.56 5.24 3.71
CA ALA A 259 -5.24 4.24 4.72
C ALA A 259 -6.05 2.96 4.59
N GLY A 260 -5.47 1.89 5.10
CA GLY A 260 -6.13 0.61 5.29
C GLY A 260 -5.77 0.01 6.64
N PHE A 261 -6.70 -0.74 7.23
CA PHE A 261 -6.37 -1.60 8.35
C PHE A 261 -5.55 -2.79 7.86
N LEU A 262 -4.58 -3.20 8.67
CA LEU A 262 -3.59 -4.20 8.32
C LEU A 262 -3.69 -5.41 9.26
N ASP A 263 -3.88 -6.58 8.67
CA ASP A 263 -3.86 -7.87 9.37
C ASP A 263 -2.40 -8.34 9.58
N ALA A 264 -1.72 -7.75 10.55
CA ALA A 264 -0.34 -8.04 10.90
C ALA A 264 -0.22 -8.99 12.09
N ASP A 265 0.71 -9.96 12.03
CA ASP A 265 1.10 -10.78 13.19
C ASP A 265 2.19 -10.06 13.99
N LEU A 266 1.78 -9.42 15.09
CA LEU A 266 2.67 -8.67 15.96
C LEU A 266 3.37 -9.53 17.04
N SER A 267 3.18 -10.85 17.04
CA SER A 267 3.73 -11.75 18.07
C SER A 267 5.26 -11.69 18.21
N LYS A 268 5.95 -11.33 17.12
CA LYS A 268 7.41 -11.18 17.07
C LYS A 268 7.88 -9.73 17.27
N GLY A 269 6.97 -8.81 17.58
CA GLY A 269 7.25 -7.38 17.75
C GLY A 269 7.86 -6.75 16.49
N LYS A 270 7.39 -7.17 15.30
CA LYS A 270 7.91 -6.75 14.00
C LYS A 270 6.77 -6.41 13.05
N ILE A 271 7.06 -5.50 12.13
CA ILE A 271 6.17 -5.15 11.02
C ILE A 271 7.02 -4.69 9.83
N SER A 272 6.59 -5.04 8.64
CA SER A 272 7.30 -4.83 7.38
C SER A 272 6.51 -3.92 6.44
N LEU A 273 7.26 -3.10 5.72
CA LEU A 273 6.77 -2.18 4.71
C LEU A 273 7.70 -2.27 3.51
N LYS A 274 7.10 -2.29 2.32
CA LYS A 274 7.79 -1.98 1.07
C LYS A 274 7.18 -0.73 0.48
N SER A 275 8.00 0.19 -0.03
CA SER A 275 7.53 1.32 -0.82
C SER A 275 8.34 1.41 -2.11
N LEU A 276 7.62 1.40 -3.24
CA LEU A 276 8.15 1.79 -4.54
C LEU A 276 7.90 3.28 -4.70
N ILE A 277 8.95 4.03 -5.00
CA ILE A 277 8.92 5.48 -5.16
C ILE A 277 9.37 5.76 -6.59
N ASP A 278 8.54 6.47 -7.35
CA ASP A 278 8.84 6.80 -8.75
C ASP A 278 8.27 8.17 -9.10
N HIS A 279 9.06 9.21 -8.80
CA HIS A 279 8.80 10.62 -9.06
C HIS A 279 7.49 11.15 -8.48
N SER A 280 6.36 10.89 -9.14
CA SER A 280 5.02 11.35 -8.75
C SER A 280 4.11 10.25 -8.21
N VAL A 281 4.63 9.03 -8.02
CA VAL A 281 3.88 7.91 -7.45
C VAL A 281 4.65 7.23 -6.32
N VAL A 282 3.93 6.85 -5.27
CA VAL A 282 4.42 6.01 -4.19
C VAL A 282 3.47 4.83 -4.01
N GLU A 283 3.92 3.61 -4.31
CA GLU A 283 3.18 2.37 -4.06
C GLU A 283 3.71 1.67 -2.82
N SER A 284 2.87 1.51 -1.81
CA SER A 284 3.26 0.99 -0.50
C SER A 284 2.54 -0.31 -0.15
N PHE A 285 3.29 -1.29 0.35
CA PHE A 285 2.85 -2.67 0.61
C PHE A 285 3.18 -3.05 2.05
N GLY A 286 2.17 -3.11 2.92
CA GLY A 286 2.29 -3.53 4.31
C GLY A 286 2.21 -5.05 4.46
N GLU A 287 3.09 -5.63 5.29
CA GLU A 287 3.15 -7.06 5.62
C GLU A 287 3.11 -8.00 4.41
N GLY A 288 4.01 -7.79 3.45
CA GLY A 288 4.07 -8.61 2.26
C GLY A 288 2.92 -8.37 1.28
N GLY A 289 2.27 -7.21 1.38
CA GLY A 289 1.21 -6.72 0.50
C GLY A 289 -0.19 -7.22 0.82
N LYS A 290 -0.46 -7.43 2.12
CA LYS A 290 -1.81 -7.62 2.66
C LYS A 290 -2.62 -6.32 2.58
N THR A 291 -1.99 -5.18 2.85
CA THR A 291 -2.58 -3.85 2.64
C THR A 291 -1.69 -3.07 1.68
N ASN A 292 -2.29 -2.52 0.64
CA ASN A 292 -1.58 -1.79 -0.40
C ASN A 292 -2.17 -0.38 -0.53
N ILE A 293 -1.31 0.61 -0.74
CA ILE A 293 -1.71 2.00 -0.88
C ILE A 293 -0.85 2.65 -1.97
N LEU A 294 -1.47 3.09 -3.06
CA LEU A 294 -0.87 3.92 -4.09
C LEU A 294 -1.26 5.38 -3.85
N ALA A 295 -0.29 6.27 -3.73
CA ALA A 295 -0.53 7.70 -3.67
C ALA A 295 0.15 8.42 -4.84
N ARG A 296 -0.55 9.40 -5.42
CA ARG A 296 0.02 10.35 -6.40
C ARG A 296 0.35 11.66 -5.71
N VAL A 297 1.57 12.16 -5.92
CA VAL A 297 2.09 13.36 -5.26
C VAL A 297 2.95 14.18 -6.21
N TYR A 298 2.99 15.50 -6.03
CA TYR A 298 3.65 16.42 -6.97
C TYR A 298 4.48 17.49 -6.24
N PRO A 299 5.52 17.08 -5.47
CA PRO A 299 6.37 18.02 -4.76
C PRO A 299 6.97 19.08 -5.70
N ALA A 300 7.24 20.26 -5.15
CA ALA A 300 7.90 21.37 -5.83
C ALA A 300 9.41 21.40 -5.57
N LEU A 301 9.82 21.02 -4.36
CA LEU A 301 11.18 21.04 -3.84
C LEU A 301 11.81 19.64 -3.91
N ALA A 302 11.07 18.61 -3.51
CA ALA A 302 11.55 17.23 -3.47
C ALA A 302 11.54 16.54 -4.84
N VAL A 303 12.22 17.13 -5.83
CA VAL A 303 12.23 16.67 -7.23
C VAL A 303 13.62 16.17 -7.63
N GLY A 304 13.67 14.98 -8.25
CA GLY A 304 14.92 14.38 -8.73
C GLY A 304 15.95 14.23 -7.60
N ASN A 305 17.14 14.80 -7.80
CA ASN A 305 18.24 14.72 -6.82
C ASN A 305 18.00 15.50 -5.52
N ALA A 306 16.99 16.40 -5.50
CA ALA A 306 16.60 17.13 -4.29
C ALA A 306 15.57 16.36 -3.44
N ALA A 307 15.11 15.20 -3.90
CA ALA A 307 14.30 14.30 -3.09
C ALA A 307 15.19 13.54 -2.11
N HIS A 308 14.68 13.40 -0.88
CA HIS A 308 15.29 12.65 0.20
C HIS A 308 14.33 11.56 0.70
N LEU A 309 14.90 10.56 1.35
CA LEU A 309 14.18 9.45 1.98
C LEU A 309 14.59 9.37 3.45
N PHE A 310 13.62 9.34 4.35
CA PHE A 310 13.88 9.19 5.79
C PHE A 310 13.13 8.00 6.37
N VAL A 311 13.69 7.40 7.41
CA VAL A 311 12.94 6.60 8.39
C VAL A 311 12.59 7.49 9.57
N PHE A 312 11.41 7.34 10.16
CA PHE A 312 11.01 8.18 11.30
C PHE A 312 10.21 7.44 12.37
N ASN A 313 10.20 8.01 13.57
CA ASN A 313 9.30 7.62 14.65
C ASN A 313 8.83 8.86 15.42
N ASN A 314 7.53 9.09 15.46
CA ASN A 314 6.88 10.12 16.28
C ASN A 314 5.96 9.50 17.36
N GLY A 315 6.10 8.20 17.63
CA GLY A 315 5.47 7.52 18.76
C GLY A 315 6.31 7.61 20.04
N THR A 316 5.64 7.46 21.19
CA THR A 316 6.29 7.39 22.51
C THR A 316 7.02 6.07 22.78
N GLU A 317 6.62 4.99 22.11
CA GLU A 317 7.39 3.75 22.11
C GLU A 317 8.58 3.88 21.14
N PRO A 318 9.82 3.69 21.62
CA PRO A 318 10.97 3.59 20.73
C PRO A 318 10.81 2.41 19.78
N ILE A 319 11.14 2.62 18.52
CA ILE A 319 11.17 1.55 17.52
C ILE A 319 12.61 1.41 17.00
N ALA A 320 12.89 0.30 16.33
CA ALA A 320 14.13 0.11 15.60
C ALA A 320 13.85 -0.30 14.16
N VAL A 321 14.58 0.30 13.23
CA VAL A 321 14.71 -0.20 11.86
C VAL A 321 15.60 -1.43 11.93
N LYS A 322 15.00 -2.62 12.00
CA LYS A 322 15.74 -3.87 12.20
C LYS A 322 16.61 -4.17 10.98
N ASN A 323 16.02 -4.04 9.80
CA ASN A 323 16.67 -4.20 8.51
C ASN A 323 15.93 -3.31 7.50
N LEU A 324 16.67 -2.43 6.84
CA LEU A 324 16.20 -1.66 5.69
C LEU A 324 17.16 -1.91 4.53
N ARG A 325 16.59 -2.17 3.36
CA ARG A 325 17.29 -2.30 2.09
C ARG A 325 16.63 -1.33 1.11
N ALA A 326 17.42 -0.47 0.49
CA ALA A 326 16.94 0.47 -0.51
C ALA A 326 17.77 0.31 -1.78
N TRP A 327 17.12 0.31 -2.93
CA TRP A 327 17.77 0.24 -4.24
C TRP A 327 17.39 1.46 -5.05
N SER A 328 18.39 2.13 -5.63
CA SER A 328 18.11 3.10 -6.69
C SER A 328 17.61 2.33 -7.90
N MET A 329 16.45 2.70 -8.44
CA MET A 329 15.87 1.99 -9.58
C MET A 329 16.33 2.62 -10.88
N LYS A 330 16.65 1.78 -11.87
CA LYS A 330 16.89 2.22 -13.24
C LYS A 330 15.55 2.53 -13.90
N ALA A 331 15.54 3.49 -14.83
CA ALA A 331 14.39 3.69 -15.70
C ALA A 331 14.16 2.44 -16.56
N ALA A 332 12.90 2.07 -16.73
CA ALA A 332 12.49 1.09 -17.71
C ALA A 332 12.40 1.74 -19.10
N ASN A 333 12.62 0.97 -20.16
CA ASN A 333 12.28 1.42 -21.51
C ASN A 333 10.78 1.16 -21.72
N ILE A 334 9.97 2.22 -21.70
CA ILE A 334 8.52 2.18 -21.85
C ILE A 334 8.20 3.00 -23.10
N GLU A 335 7.49 2.39 -24.06
CA GLU A 335 7.05 3.03 -25.31
C GLU A 335 5.73 3.78 -25.14
#